data_AF-A0A969MK50-F1
#
_entry.id   AF-A0A969MK50-F1
#
_cell.length_a   1.000
_cell.length_b   1.000
_cell.length_c   1.000
_cell.angle_alpha   90.00
_cell.angle_beta   90.00
_cell.angle_gamma   90.00
#
_symmetry.space_group_name_H-M   'P 1'
#
loop_
_entity.id
_entity.type
_entity.pdbx_description
1 polymer ?
#
loop_
_entity_poly.entity_id
_entity_poly.type
_entity_poly.pdbx_seq_one_letter_code
_entity_poly.pdbx_strand_id
1 'polypeptide(L)' 'WPSERDNPLGWKDAGKNGLKQECLDYIKEVWTDMRPLSLRKKMEETASST' A
#
# COMPACT_ATOMS: atom_id res chain seq x y z
N TRP A 1 8.00 4.92 7.13
CA TRP A 1 8.97 5.95 6.69
C TRP A 1 9.22 6.87 7.90
N PRO A 2 10.43 7.42 8.13
CA PRO A 2 10.66 8.34 9.25
C PRO A 2 9.78 9.59 9.10
N SER A 3 9.03 9.96 10.15
CA SER A 3 8.07 11.08 10.09
C SER A 3 8.73 12.45 9.90
N GLU A 4 10.01 12.58 10.25
CA GLU A 4 10.82 13.80 10.07
C GLU A 4 11.40 13.95 8.65
N ARG A 5 11.11 13.01 7.75
CA ARG A 5 11.67 12.97 6.39
C ARG A 5 10.58 13.13 5.35
N ASP A 6 10.78 14.05 4.42
CA ASP A 6 9.90 14.22 3.27
C ASP A 6 9.81 12.96 2.41
N ASN A 7 8.62 12.72 1.88
CA ASN A 7 8.37 11.62 0.95
C ASN A 7 9.07 11.86 -0.41
N PRO A 8 9.64 10.83 -1.04
CA PRO A 8 10.13 10.94 -2.41
C PRO A 8 8.99 11.28 -3.39
N LEU A 9 9.34 11.82 -4.57
CA LEU A 9 8.36 12.13 -5.61
C LEU A 9 7.53 10.89 -5.99
N GLY A 10 6.22 11.07 -6.09
CA GLY A 10 5.27 10.00 -6.39
C GLY A 10 4.84 9.16 -5.18
N TRP A 11 5.46 9.33 -4.01
CA TRP A 11 5.03 8.68 -2.77
C TRP A 11 4.04 9.56 -2.00
N LYS A 12 3.13 8.92 -1.26
CA LYS A 12 2.15 9.56 -0.39
C LYS A 12 2.05 8.77 0.91
N ASP A 13 1.78 9.47 2.01
CA ASP A 13 1.54 8.81 3.29
C ASP A 13 0.24 8.01 3.28
N ALA A 14 0.28 6.83 3.90
CA ALA A 14 -0.87 5.96 4.10
C ALA A 14 -1.66 6.29 5.37
N GLY A 15 -1.26 7.32 6.14
CA GLY A 15 -1.93 7.77 7.37
C GLY A 15 -1.49 7.07 8.66
N LYS A 16 -0.68 6.00 8.60
CA LYS A 16 -0.10 5.36 9.79
C LYS A 16 1.25 5.99 10.18
N ASN A 17 1.32 6.46 11.43
CA ASN A 17 2.56 6.86 12.11
C ASN A 17 2.66 6.13 13.47
N GLY A 18 3.87 5.95 13.98
CA GLY A 18 4.12 5.27 15.26
C GLY A 18 5.51 4.67 15.33
N LEU A 19 5.72 3.80 16.32
CA LEU A 19 6.94 3.02 16.42
C LEU A 19 7.12 2.13 15.19
N LYS A 20 8.37 1.77 14.89
CA LYS A 20 8.70 0.91 13.74
C LYS A 20 7.85 -0.35 13.70
N GLN A 21 7.64 -1.00 14.85
CA GLN A 21 6.87 -2.23 14.94
C GLN A 21 5.39 -2.02 14.59
N GLU A 22 4.76 -0.97 15.10
CA GLU A 22 3.37 -0.63 14.79
C GLU A 22 3.17 -0.30 13.30
N CYS A 23 4.16 0.36 12.69
CA CYS A 23 4.16 0.61 11.24
C CYS A 23 4.28 -0.70 10.44
N LEU A 24 5.15 -1.61 10.87
CA LEU A 24 5.33 -2.92 10.22
C LEU A 24 4.10 -3.80 10.34
N ASP A 25 3.45 -3.80 11.50
CA ASP A 25 2.26 -4.60 11.72
C ASP A 25 1.07 -4.06 10.92
N TYR A 26 0.91 -2.73 10.81
CA TYR A 26 -0.04 -2.13 9.89
C TYR A 26 0.21 -2.53 8.43
N ILE A 27 1.47 -2.52 7.98
CA ILE A 27 1.81 -2.95 6.61
C ILE A 27 1.38 -4.40 6.37
N LYS A 28 1.63 -5.31 7.32
CA LYS A 28 1.20 -6.71 7.20
C LYS A 28 -0.32 -6.85 7.13
N GLU A 29 -1.04 -6.04 7.91
CA GLU A 29 -2.51 -6.07 7.96
C GLU A 29 -3.14 -5.59 6.65
N VAL A 30 -2.63 -4.49 6.08
CA VAL A 30 -3.30 -3.84 4.94
C VAL A 30 -2.73 -4.24 3.58
N TRP A 31 -1.48 -4.70 3.52
CA TRP A 31 -0.83 -5.08 2.27
C TRP A 31 -0.92 -6.58 2.01
N THR A 32 -2.14 -7.11 2.01
CA THR A 32 -2.42 -8.55 1.89
C THR A 32 -2.29 -9.09 0.47
N ASP A 33 -2.64 -8.28 -0.51
CA ASP A 33 -2.39 -8.53 -1.92
C ASP A 33 -1.17 -7.71 -2.34
N MET A 34 -0.14 -8.34 -2.89
CA MET A 34 1.09 -7.67 -3.31
C MET A 34 1.13 -7.33 -4.80
N ARG A 35 0.10 -7.68 -5.58
CA ARG A 35 0.05 -7.40 -7.02
C ARG A 35 0.08 -5.88 -7.28
N PRO A 36 0.74 -5.39 -8.35
CA PRO A 36 0.62 -4.00 -8.77
C PRO A 36 -0.85 -3.61 -9.04
N LEU A 37 -1.21 -2.36 -8.76
CA LEU A 37 -2.59 -1.86 -8.95
C LEU A 37 -3.11 -2.10 -10.37
N SER A 38 -2.26 -1.89 -11.39
CA SER A 38 -2.62 -2.11 -12.79
C SER A 38 -2.99 -3.56 -13.09
N LEU A 39 -2.31 -4.53 -12.48
CA LEU A 39 -2.62 -5.94 -12.65
C LEU A 39 -3.95 -6.30 -11.97
N ARG A 40 -4.20 -5.79 -10.75
CA ARG A 40 -5.47 -6.01 -10.04
C ARG A 40 -6.66 -5.52 -10.85
N LYS A 41 -6.59 -4.28 -11.36
CA LYS A 41 -7.64 -3.69 -12.19
C LYS A 41 -7.94 -4.53 -13.43
N LYS A 42 -6.91 -4.97 -14.16
CA LYS A 42 -7.10 -5.83 -15.35
C LYS A 42 -7.76 -7.16 -15.00
N MET A 43 -7.41 -7.76 -13.87
CA MET A 43 -8.01 -9.02 -13.43
C MET A 43 -9.47 -8.83 -12.99
N GLU A 44 -9.79 -7.73 -12.31
CA GLU A 44 -11.18 -7.36 -11.94
C GLU A 44 -12.04 -7.12 -13.18
N GLU A 45 -11.53 -6.38 -14.17
CA GLU A 45 -12.19 -6.15 -15.47
C GLU A 45 -12.47 -7.47 -16.21
N THR A 46 -11.49 -8.37 -16.25
CA THR A 46 -11.64 -9.69 -16.88
C THR A 46 -12.69 -10.53 -16.15
N ALA A 47 -12.67 -10.53 -14.81
CA ALA A 47 -13.61 -11.29 -14.00
C ALA A 47 -15.05 -10.76 -14.10
N SER A 48 -15.25 -9.45 -14.23
CA SER A 48 -16.58 -8.84 -14.38
C SER A 48 -17.17 -8.96 -15.79
N SER A 49 -16.35 -9.34 -16.78
CA SER A 49 -16.77 -9.51 -18.18
C SER A 49 -17.16 -10.96 -18.52
N THR A 50 -17.19 -11.85 -17.51
CA THR A 50 -17.59 -13.26 -17.62
C THR A 50 -18.90 -13.48 -16.88
#